data_AF-A0A1V5J6G2-F1
#
_entry.id   AF-A0A1V5J6G2-F1
#
_cell.length_a   1.000
_cell.length_b   1.000
_cell.length_c   1.000
_cell.angle_alpha   90.00
_cell.angle_beta   90.00
_cell.angle_gamma   90.00
#
_symmetry.space_group_name_H-M   'P 1'
#
loop_
_entity.id
_entity.type
_entity.pdbx_description
1 polymer ?
#
loop_
_entity_poly.entity_id
_entity_poly.type
_entity_poly.pdbx_seq_one_letter_code
_entity_poly.pdbx_strand_id
1 'polypeptide(L)' 'MRRLGKPAWLLNYNGEPHWAQKLPNRIDFQKRMAQFFNHYLKGEAMPVWMKDGVPATEKEFTLGY' A
#
# COMPACT_ATOMS: atom_id res chain seq x y z
N MET A 1 -5.36 -15.48 -2.77
CA MET A 1 -5.20 -15.27 -1.31
C MET A 1 -6.53 -15.12 -0.58
N ARG A 2 -7.47 -14.31 -1.08
CA ARG A 2 -8.79 -14.11 -0.44
C ARG A 2 -9.53 -15.41 -0.11
N ARG A 3 -9.66 -16.34 -1.06
CA ARG A 3 -10.29 -17.67 -0.85
C ARG A 3 -9.56 -18.53 0.19
N LEU A 4 -8.27 -18.30 0.41
CA LEU A 4 -7.45 -19.07 1.36
C LEU A 4 -7.42 -18.41 2.75
N GLY A 5 -8.14 -17.31 2.98
CA GLY A 5 -8.10 -16.56 4.25
C GLY A 5 -6.73 -15.97 4.58
N LYS A 6 -5.80 -15.94 3.62
CA LYS A 6 -4.46 -15.41 3.85
C LYS A 6 -4.44 -13.90 3.66
N PRO A 7 -3.82 -13.13 4.58
CA PRO A 7 -3.60 -11.71 4.41
C PRO A 7 -2.87 -11.43 3.09
N ALA A 8 -3.37 -10.46 2.34
CA ALA A 8 -2.75 -9.97 1.11
C ALA A 8 -3.17 -8.51 0.89
N TRP A 9 -2.27 -7.74 0.30
CA TRP A 9 -2.47 -6.33 0.02
C TRP A 9 -2.38 -6.08 -1.48
N LEU A 10 -3.26 -5.22 -1.98
CA LEU A 10 -3.26 -4.77 -3.36
C LEU A 10 -3.03 -3.27 -3.37
N LEU A 11 -1.93 -2.84 -3.98
CA LEU A 11 -1.69 -1.45 -4.30
C LEU A 11 -2.21 -1.21 -5.71
N ASN A 12 -3.11 -0.24 -5.86
CA ASN A 12 -3.67 0.15 -7.15
C ASN A 12 -3.35 1.62 -7.39
N TYR A 13 -2.79 1.97 -8.54
CA TYR A 13 -2.52 3.35 -8.95
C TYR A 13 -3.32 3.65 -10.22
N ASN A 14 -4.39 4.44 -10.09
CA ASN A 14 -5.32 4.67 -11.20
C ASN A 14 -4.65 5.44 -12.34
N GLY A 15 -4.81 4.93 -13.57
CA GLY A 15 -4.27 5.54 -14.78
C GLY A 15 -2.76 5.32 -15.01
N GLU A 16 -2.10 4.54 -14.17
CA GLU A 16 -0.73 4.07 -14.44
C GLU A 16 -0.76 2.82 -15.35
N PRO A 17 0.25 2.63 -16.22
CA PRO A 17 0.39 1.42 -17.04
C PRO A 17 0.95 0.25 -16.20
N HIS A 18 1.69 -0.68 -16.81
CA HIS A 18 2.32 -1.81 -16.11
C HIS A 18 3.16 -1.41 -14.88
N TRP A 19 3.71 -0.19 -14.88
CA TRP A 19 4.50 0.36 -13.78
C TRP A 19 4.08 1.79 -13.45
N ALA A 20 4.23 2.19 -12.18
CA ALA A 20 4.02 3.58 -11.76
C ALA A 20 5.06 4.50 -12.42
N GLN A 21 4.61 5.35 -13.35
CA GLN A 21 5.45 6.32 -14.04
C GLN A 21 5.47 7.67 -13.34
N LYS A 22 4.32 8.12 -12.80
CA LYS A 22 4.24 9.41 -12.10
C LYS A 22 5.10 9.36 -10.86
N LEU A 23 5.93 10.39 -10.67
CA LEU A 23 6.85 10.49 -9.54
C LEU A 23 6.15 10.30 -8.17
N PRO A 24 4.96 10.89 -7.91
CA PRO A 24 4.24 10.64 -6.65
C PRO A 24 3.94 9.16 -6.39
N ASN A 25 3.49 8.43 -7.42
CA ASN A 25 3.15 7.01 -7.31
C ASN A 25 4.40 6.13 -7.12
N ARG A 26 5.53 6.51 -7.73
CA ARG A 26 6.82 5.84 -7.51
C ARG A 26 7.28 6.00 -6.06
N ILE A 27 7.19 7.22 -5.51
CA ILE A 27 7.56 7.50 -4.12
C ILE A 27 6.64 6.74 -3.16
N ASP A 28 5.33 6.78 -3.39
CA ASP A 28 4.35 6.07 -2.56
C ASP A 28 4.59 4.55 -2.57
N PHE A 29 4.86 3.98 -3.75
CA PHE A 29 5.20 2.56 -3.87
C PHE A 29 6.43 2.18 -3.06
N GLN A 30 7.52 2.95 -3.17
CA GLN A 30 8.76 2.69 -2.42
C GLN A 30 8.53 2.79 -0.91
N LYS A 31 7.76 3.78 -0.45
CA LYS A 31 7.40 3.94 0.97
C LYS A 31 6.60 2.74 1.47
N ARG A 32 5.55 2.32 0.77
CA ARG A 32 4.71 1.18 1.17
C ARG A 32 5.49 -0.12 1.20
N MET A 33 6.39 -0.32 0.24
CA MET A 33 7.29 -1.46 0.23
C MET A 33 8.22 -1.46 1.45
N ALA A 34 8.83 -0.32 1.78
CA ALA A 34 9.67 -0.19 2.98
C ALA A 34 8.87 -0.45 4.27
N GLN A 35 7.67 0.13 4.40
CA GLN A 35 6.80 -0.08 5.57
C GLN A 35 6.37 -1.54 5.73
N PHE A 36 6.04 -2.22 4.63
CA PHE A 36 5.71 -3.64 4.64
C PHE A 36 6.86 -4.48 5.21
N PHE A 37 8.08 -4.28 4.70
CA PHE A 37 9.25 -5.00 5.20
C PHE A 37 9.64 -4.59 6.62
N ASN A 38 9.54 -3.31 6.97
CA ASN A 38 9.79 -2.86 8.33
C ASN A 38 8.84 -3.54 9.34
N HIS A 39 7.55 -3.66 9.01
CA HIS A 39 6.61 -4.37 9.88
C HIS A 39 7.00 -5.84 10.07
N TYR A 40 7.29 -6.57 9.00
CA TYR A 40 7.55 -8.01 9.07
C TYR A 40 8.97 -8.40 9.48
N LEU A 41 9.96 -7.56 9.17
CA LEU A 41 11.38 -7.89 9.34
C LEU A 41 12.03 -7.12 10.48
N LYS A 42 11.47 -5.97 10.90
CA LYS A 42 12.00 -5.15 11.99
C LYS A 42 11.07 -5.06 13.20
N GLY A 43 9.85 -5.59 13.11
CA GLY A 43 8.86 -5.51 14.19
C GLY A 43 8.28 -4.11 14.38
N GLU A 44 8.37 -3.24 13.37
CA GLU A 44 7.70 -1.94 13.41
C GLU A 44 6.18 -2.11 13.41
N ALA A 45 5.46 -1.08 13.88
CA ALA A 45 4.00 -1.10 13.88
C ALA A 45 3.45 -1.27 12.45
N MET A 46 2.36 -2.04 12.32
CA MET A 46 1.68 -2.19 11.03
C MET A 46 1.14 -0.82 10.58
N PRO A 47 1.46 -0.35 9.36
CA PRO A 47 0.95 0.93 8.87
C PRO A 47 -0.57 0.86 8.67
N VAL A 48 -1.25 2.00 8.82
CA VAL A 48 -2.73 2.08 8.78
C VAL A 48 -3.30 1.51 7.48
N TRP A 49 -2.69 1.80 6.34
CA TRP A 49 -3.12 1.25 5.05
C TRP A 49 -3.03 -0.28 4.96
N MET A 50 -2.16 -0.94 5.73
CA MET A 50 -2.10 -2.41 5.79
C MET A 50 -3.18 -2.97 6.72
N LYS A 51 -3.47 -2.26 7.82
CA LYS A 51 -4.43 -2.71 8.83
C LYS A 51 -5.87 -2.51 8.39
N ASP A 52 -6.21 -1.29 7.98
CA ASP A 52 -7.58 -0.85 7.72
C ASP A 52 -7.85 -0.64 6.22
N GLY A 53 -6.78 -0.57 5.41
CA GLY A 53 -6.89 -0.19 4.00
C GLY A 53 -7.06 1.31 3.81
N VAL A 54 -7.22 1.74 2.56
CA VAL A 54 -7.66 3.10 2.22
C VAL A 54 -8.89 2.98 1.33
N PRO A 55 -10.07 3.49 1.75
CA PRO A 55 -11.27 3.46 0.93
C PRO A 55 -11.05 4.13 -0.42
N ALA A 56 -11.63 3.58 -1.48
CA ALA A 56 -11.49 4.13 -2.83
C ALA A 56 -11.97 5.59 -2.94
N THR A 57 -12.97 5.97 -2.14
CA THR A 57 -13.53 7.32 -2.03
C THR A 57 -12.62 8.31 -1.31
N GLU A 58 -11.69 7.82 -0.49
CA GLU A 58 -10.79 8.65 0.31
C GLU A 58 -9.38 8.72 -0.26
N LYS A 59 -9.05 7.84 -1.21
CA LYS A 59 -7.71 7.65 -1.78
C LYS A 59 -7.08 8.92 -2.36
N GLU A 60 -7.87 9.87 -2.84
CA GLU A 60 -7.36 11.15 -3.35
C GLU A 60 -6.96 12.13 -2.23
N PHE A 61 -7.46 11.91 -1.01
CA PHE A 61 -7.29 12.80 0.13
C PHE A 61 -6.37 12.24 1.21
N THR A 62 -6.26 10.91 1.33
CA THR A 62 -5.42 10.25 2.32
C THR A 62 -4.63 9.08 1.74
N LEU A 63 -3.37 8.94 2.17
CA LEU A 63 -2.49 7.83 1.79
C LEU A 63 -2.48 6.69 2.84
N GLY A 64 -2.97 6.95 4.06
CA GLY A 64 -3.09 5.95 5.12
C GLY A 64 -1.77 5.56 5.81
N TYR A 65 -0.85 6.50 5.99
CA TYR A 65 0.35 6.33 6.83
C TYR A 65 0.81 7.67 7.41
#